data_AF-A0A662BQB0-F1
#
_entry.id   AF-A0A662BQB0-F1
#
_cell.length_a   1.000
_cell.length_b   1.000
_cell.length_c   1.000
_cell.angle_alpha   90.00
_cell.angle_beta   90.00
_cell.angle_gamma   90.00
#
_symmetry.space_group_name_H-M   'P 1'
#
loop_
_entity.id
_entity.type
_entity.pdbx_description
1 polymer ?
#
loop_
_entity_poly.entity_id
_entity_poly.type
_entity_poly.pdbx_seq_one_letter_code
_entity_poly.pdbx_strand_id
1 'polypeptide(L)'
;WALIKKIIHKEQINSIHMHRIETEMGKDTWFEKPSEQDIKDYNITFSSWFESKKELLTKINECSVFIVPRLYEGIGITFLEAMSLGKCVLSPDFPTMNEYIQHGYNGLLFDFNHPEKIDLSKAVSIGIQAKQTIQNLRKNWEIKENEILEFIDKDIIKTTSNIQFKKNLSALSVTDTFQKLPFLLTDFQLYDNSDVTNSNSMNFSKYLNGLNNFLNSLVKDHSLLIIYGAGTGAELIISIIPENILCVIDVDPLKQGKKLSGKTIYGIDKLKKSNNKILFSLFGRFDKIAPFLIQKYQLDSKRIISLDL
;
A
#
# COMPACT_ATOMS: atom_id res chain seq x y z
N TRP A 1 3.11 18.72 9.52
CA TRP A 1 3.04 20.03 8.83
C TRP A 1 4.26 20.31 7.97
N ALA A 2 5.47 19.89 8.40
CA ALA A 2 6.72 20.17 7.70
C ALA A 2 6.72 19.77 6.22
N LEU A 3 6.15 18.60 5.86
CA LEU A 3 6.01 18.17 4.47
C LEU A 3 5.20 19.16 3.63
N ILE A 4 4.04 19.60 4.12
CA ILE A 4 3.15 20.52 3.40
C ILE A 4 3.88 21.83 3.08
N LYS A 5 4.62 22.40 4.05
CA LYS A 5 5.42 23.61 3.81
C LYS A 5 6.49 23.45 2.74
N LYS A 6 7.04 22.25 2.55
CA LYS A 6 8.04 21.98 1.50
C LYS A 6 7.43 21.96 0.11
N ILE A 7 6.18 21.51 -0.02
CA ILE A 7 5.54 21.27 -1.32
C ILE A 7 4.65 22.42 -1.80
N ILE A 8 4.33 23.40 -0.97
CA ILE A 8 3.48 24.56 -1.35
C ILE A 8 4.29 25.85 -1.52
N HIS A 9 3.84 26.69 -2.46
CA HIS A 9 4.23 28.10 -2.54
C HIS A 9 3.30 28.94 -1.66
N LYS A 10 3.85 29.73 -0.72
CA LYS A 10 3.03 30.56 0.19
C LYS A 10 2.20 31.59 -0.59
N GLU A 11 2.76 32.10 -1.69
CA GLU A 11 2.17 33.12 -2.55
C GLU A 11 0.91 32.62 -3.28
N GLN A 12 0.73 31.29 -3.39
CA GLN A 12 -0.39 30.66 -4.08
C GLN A 12 -1.48 30.16 -3.12
N ILE A 13 -1.36 30.45 -1.82
CA ILE A 13 -2.25 29.93 -0.78
C ILE A 13 -2.86 31.10 0.01
N ASN A 14 -4.19 31.21 -0.03
CA ASN A 14 -4.94 32.21 0.73
C ASN A 14 -5.21 31.78 2.18
N SER A 15 -5.48 30.49 2.39
CA SER A 15 -5.74 29.89 3.69
C SER A 15 -5.55 28.39 3.65
N ILE A 16 -5.35 27.77 4.82
CA ILE A 16 -5.29 26.32 4.97
C ILE A 16 -6.30 25.88 6.01
N HIS A 17 -7.06 24.84 5.70
CA HIS A 17 -7.91 24.17 6.68
C HIS A 17 -7.35 22.78 7.00
N MET A 18 -7.11 22.50 8.28
CA MET A 18 -6.64 21.20 8.76
C MET A 18 -7.75 20.49 9.53
N HIS A 19 -8.32 19.46 8.91
CA HIS A 19 -9.28 18.58 9.59
C HIS A 19 -8.54 17.49 10.37
N ARG A 20 -8.88 17.32 11.65
CA ARG A 20 -8.23 16.43 12.60
C ARG A 20 -9.25 15.43 13.16
N ILE A 21 -8.90 14.16 13.18
CA ILE A 21 -9.70 13.13 13.84
C ILE A 21 -9.04 12.89 15.20
N GLU A 22 -9.43 13.68 16.19
CA GLU A 22 -8.99 13.48 17.57
C GLU A 22 -9.98 12.52 18.24
N THR A 23 -9.54 11.28 18.50
CA THR A 23 -10.37 10.30 19.20
C THR A 23 -10.30 10.47 20.72
N GLU A 24 -9.20 11.04 21.24
CA GLU A 24 -9.01 11.33 22.67
C GLU A 24 -8.10 12.55 22.88
N MET A 25 -8.50 13.46 23.77
CA MET A 25 -7.79 14.71 24.04
C MET A 25 -6.37 14.44 24.55
N GLY A 26 -5.35 14.92 23.82
CA GLY A 26 -3.94 14.85 24.25
C GLY A 26 -3.14 13.60 23.85
N LYS A 27 -3.70 12.69 23.03
CA LYS A 27 -2.97 11.51 22.50
C LYS A 27 -2.38 11.69 21.09
N ASP A 28 -2.42 12.91 20.56
CA ASP A 28 -2.01 13.22 19.18
C ASP A 28 -0.49 13.42 19.03
N THR A 29 0.32 12.50 19.57
CA THR A 29 1.78 12.61 19.59
C THR A 29 2.43 12.57 18.20
N TRP A 30 1.70 12.11 17.18
CA TRP A 30 2.11 12.08 15.78
C TRP A 30 1.78 13.38 15.03
N PHE A 31 0.90 14.22 15.59
CA PHE A 31 0.48 15.45 14.92
C PHE A 31 1.48 16.58 15.20
N GLU A 32 2.26 16.90 14.18
CA GLU A 32 3.09 18.11 14.18
C GLU A 32 2.21 19.35 13.93
N LYS A 33 1.74 19.98 15.02
CA LYS A 33 1.02 21.25 14.96
C LYS A 33 1.90 22.33 14.30
N PRO A 34 1.36 23.13 13.35
CA PRO A 34 2.05 24.33 12.87
C PRO A 34 2.43 25.28 14.01
N SER A 35 3.53 26.02 13.84
CA SER A 35 3.91 27.07 14.78
C SER A 35 2.85 28.18 14.82
N GLU A 36 2.75 28.92 15.93
CA GLU A 36 1.82 30.06 16.03
C GLU A 36 2.07 31.13 14.96
N GLN A 37 3.32 31.27 14.50
CA GLN A 37 3.66 32.13 13.36
C GLN A 37 3.09 31.56 12.06
N ASP A 38 3.28 30.27 11.80
CA ASP A 38 2.73 29.61 10.60
C ASP A 38 1.20 29.66 10.56
N ILE A 39 0.54 29.51 11.72
CA ILE A 39 -0.93 29.61 11.82
C ILE A 39 -1.41 30.97 11.33
N LYS A 40 -0.73 32.05 11.71
CA LYS A 40 -1.05 33.41 11.26
C LYS A 40 -0.67 33.60 9.79
N ASP A 41 0.53 33.19 9.41
CA ASP A 41 1.11 33.40 8.09
C ASP A 41 0.33 32.71 6.95
N TYR A 42 -0.26 31.55 7.24
CA TYR A 42 -1.01 30.75 6.28
C TYR A 42 -2.52 30.75 6.56
N ASN A 43 -3.00 31.60 7.48
CA ASN A 43 -4.40 31.66 7.92
C ASN A 43 -4.98 30.25 8.17
N ILE A 44 -4.30 29.50 9.05
CA ILE A 44 -4.62 28.09 9.30
C ILE A 44 -5.80 27.99 10.25
N THR A 45 -6.84 27.28 9.81
CA THR A 45 -7.99 26.92 10.63
C THR A 45 -8.04 25.42 10.87
N PHE A 46 -8.70 25.00 11.94
CA PHE A 46 -8.78 23.60 12.34
C PHE A 46 -10.24 23.16 12.48
N SER A 47 -10.53 21.90 12.18
CA SER A 47 -11.77 21.23 12.58
C SER A 47 -11.45 19.87 13.19
N SER A 48 -12.38 19.36 14.01
CA SER A 48 -12.36 18.01 14.56
C SER A 48 -13.36 17.12 13.81
N TRP A 49 -13.56 15.89 14.31
CA TRP A 49 -14.63 15.01 13.88
C TRP A 49 -15.96 15.77 13.68
N PHE A 50 -16.59 15.57 12.53
CA PHE A 50 -17.90 16.13 12.22
C PHE A 50 -19.00 15.12 12.56
N GLU A 51 -20.17 15.60 12.98
CA GLU A 51 -21.31 14.73 13.28
C GLU A 51 -21.88 14.07 12.02
N SER A 52 -21.75 14.76 10.88
CA SER A 52 -22.25 14.26 9.59
C SER A 52 -21.20 14.32 8.48
N LYS A 53 -21.30 13.36 7.55
CA LYS A 53 -20.52 13.37 6.31
C LYS A 53 -20.75 14.64 5.47
N LYS A 54 -21.95 15.22 5.56
CA LYS A 54 -22.33 16.44 4.83
C LYS A 54 -21.48 17.64 5.26
N GLU A 55 -21.18 17.78 6.55
CA GLU A 55 -20.31 18.85 7.05
C GLU A 55 -18.88 18.73 6.50
N LEU A 56 -18.34 17.51 6.49
CA LEU A 56 -17.04 17.24 5.87
C LEU A 56 -17.03 17.65 4.40
N LEU A 57 -18.03 17.22 3.62
CA LEU A 57 -18.14 17.56 2.20
C LEU A 57 -18.31 19.07 1.99
N THR A 58 -19.06 19.74 2.87
CA THR A 58 -19.22 21.21 2.82
C THR A 58 -17.88 21.90 3.04
N LYS A 59 -17.12 21.45 4.04
CA LYS A 59 -15.79 21.99 4.34
C LYS A 59 -14.78 21.74 3.21
N ILE A 60 -14.80 20.56 2.61
CA ILE A 60 -14.01 20.27 1.40
C ILE A 60 -14.44 21.18 0.25
N ASN A 61 -15.75 21.46 0.12
CA ASN A 61 -16.28 22.28 -0.95
C ASN A 61 -15.87 23.77 -0.86
N GLU A 62 -15.56 24.27 0.33
CA GLU A 62 -15.00 25.62 0.54
C GLU A 62 -13.56 25.74 0.04
N CYS A 63 -12.86 24.62 -0.17
CA CYS A 63 -11.46 24.59 -0.61
C CYS A 63 -11.36 24.46 -2.14
N SER A 64 -10.21 24.85 -2.69
CA SER A 64 -9.85 24.62 -4.11
C SER A 64 -8.92 23.41 -4.31
N VAL A 65 -8.05 23.16 -3.32
CA VAL A 65 -7.09 22.05 -3.30
C VAL A 65 -7.39 21.17 -2.09
N PHE A 66 -7.38 19.86 -2.29
CA PHE A 66 -7.48 18.85 -1.23
C PHE A 66 -6.16 18.07 -1.16
N ILE A 67 -5.49 18.09 -0.01
CA ILE A 67 -4.17 17.47 0.12
C ILE A 67 -4.29 16.11 0.82
N VAL A 68 -3.68 15.08 0.25
CA VAL A 68 -3.57 13.74 0.81
C VAL A 68 -2.10 13.51 1.19
N PRO A 69 -1.66 13.89 2.40
CA PRO A 69 -0.24 13.87 2.75
C PRO A 69 0.28 12.51 3.24
N ARG A 70 -0.47 11.42 3.01
CA ARG A 70 -0.12 10.06 3.45
C ARG A 70 0.38 9.22 2.29
N LEU A 71 1.36 8.36 2.57
CA LEU A 71 1.96 7.46 1.59
C LEU A 71 1.00 6.34 1.13
N TYR A 72 0.15 5.87 2.04
CA TYR A 72 -0.70 4.72 1.80
C TYR A 72 -2.16 5.06 2.03
N GLU A 73 -2.98 4.64 1.09
CA GLU A 73 -4.43 4.72 1.10
C GLU A 73 -5.02 3.32 1.03
N GLY A 74 -6.25 3.17 1.52
CA GLY A 74 -7.07 2.02 1.13
C GLY A 74 -7.62 2.26 -0.27
N ILE A 75 -8.94 2.41 -0.38
CA ILE A 75 -9.60 2.80 -1.63
C ILE A 75 -9.45 4.30 -1.91
N GLY A 76 -9.19 5.12 -0.88
CA GLY A 76 -9.04 6.56 -1.07
C GLY A 76 -10.35 7.33 -1.25
N ILE A 77 -11.46 6.82 -0.69
CA ILE A 77 -12.82 7.37 -0.84
C ILE A 77 -12.87 8.89 -0.66
N THR A 78 -12.21 9.44 0.36
CA THR A 78 -12.26 10.87 0.66
C THR A 78 -11.63 11.74 -0.43
N PHE A 79 -10.55 11.31 -1.07
CA PHE A 79 -9.97 12.10 -2.16
C PHE A 79 -10.79 11.93 -3.44
N LEU A 80 -11.40 10.77 -3.68
CA LEU A 80 -12.35 10.60 -4.78
C LEU A 80 -13.58 11.50 -4.61
N GLU A 81 -14.06 11.68 -3.38
CA GLU A 81 -15.11 12.65 -3.04
C GLU A 81 -14.65 14.07 -3.32
N ALA A 82 -13.43 14.44 -2.94
CA ALA A 82 -12.86 15.74 -3.27
C ALA A 82 -12.77 15.96 -4.79
N MET A 83 -12.30 14.96 -5.55
CA MET A 83 -12.30 15.02 -7.02
C MET A 83 -13.73 15.18 -7.58
N SER A 84 -14.73 14.48 -7.03
CA SER A 84 -16.13 14.59 -7.44
C SER A 84 -16.74 15.98 -7.20
N LEU A 85 -16.24 16.68 -6.17
CA LEU A 85 -16.58 18.07 -5.86
C LEU A 85 -15.78 19.08 -6.72
N GLY A 86 -14.94 18.59 -7.63
CA GLY A 86 -14.12 19.41 -8.53
C GLY A 86 -12.91 20.02 -7.86
N LYS A 87 -12.34 19.36 -6.85
CA LYS A 87 -11.16 19.84 -6.14
C LYS A 87 -9.91 19.24 -6.74
N CYS A 88 -8.87 20.05 -6.86
CA CYS A 88 -7.55 19.53 -7.23
C CYS A 88 -7.01 18.71 -6.07
N VAL A 89 -6.80 17.42 -6.28
CA VAL A 89 -6.13 16.58 -5.29
C VAL A 89 -4.62 16.74 -5.44
N LEU A 90 -3.92 16.98 -4.34
CA LEU A 90 -2.45 16.98 -4.25
C LEU A 90 -2.01 15.82 -3.37
N SER A 91 -1.27 14.87 -3.91
CA SER A 91 -0.87 13.65 -3.19
C SER A 91 0.53 13.16 -3.58
N PRO A 92 1.15 12.28 -2.78
CA PRO A 92 2.32 11.53 -3.21
C PRO A 92 2.06 10.75 -4.50
N ASP A 93 3.08 10.58 -5.35
CA ASP A 93 3.07 9.64 -6.47
C ASP A 93 3.25 8.20 -5.97
N PHE A 94 2.21 7.69 -5.31
CA PHE A 94 2.16 6.34 -4.75
C PHE A 94 0.77 5.74 -5.00
N PRO A 95 0.68 4.40 -5.15
CA PRO A 95 -0.58 3.70 -5.02
C PRO A 95 -1.20 3.98 -3.64
N THR A 96 -2.49 4.26 -3.53
CA THR A 96 -3.58 4.14 -4.51
C THR A 96 -3.79 5.40 -5.37
N MET A 97 -3.18 6.53 -5.02
CA MET A 97 -3.50 7.84 -5.59
C MET A 97 -3.16 7.95 -7.07
N ASN A 98 -1.98 7.47 -7.47
CA ASN A 98 -1.54 7.52 -8.87
C ASN A 98 -2.28 6.55 -9.81
N GLU A 99 -3.16 5.70 -9.29
CA GLU A 99 -4.08 4.87 -10.08
C GLU A 99 -5.28 5.69 -10.57
N TYR A 100 -5.69 6.71 -9.81
CA TYR A 100 -6.82 7.58 -10.14
C TYR A 100 -6.36 8.95 -10.70
N ILE A 101 -5.18 9.41 -10.30
CA ILE A 101 -4.64 10.72 -10.62
C ILE A 101 -3.56 10.61 -11.70
N GLN A 102 -3.80 11.29 -12.82
CA GLN A 102 -2.80 11.63 -13.81
C GLN A 102 -2.28 13.05 -13.51
N HIS A 103 -0.99 13.14 -13.18
CA HIS A 103 -0.32 14.38 -12.81
C HIS A 103 -0.55 15.51 -13.83
N GLY A 104 -0.95 16.68 -13.34
CA GLY A 104 -1.17 17.89 -14.15
C GLY A 104 -2.47 17.89 -14.95
N TYR A 105 -3.21 16.78 -14.99
CA TYR A 105 -4.48 16.66 -15.70
C TYR A 105 -5.67 16.73 -14.74
N ASN A 106 -5.81 15.75 -13.86
CA ASN A 106 -6.96 15.59 -12.97
C ASN A 106 -6.56 15.57 -11.47
N GLY A 107 -5.29 15.86 -11.20
CA GLY A 107 -4.72 16.07 -9.87
C GLY A 107 -3.23 16.39 -9.99
N LEU A 108 -2.57 16.57 -8.86
CA LEU A 108 -1.16 16.85 -8.74
C LEU A 108 -0.50 15.79 -7.87
N LEU A 109 0.66 15.34 -8.31
CA LEU A 109 1.46 14.27 -7.70
C LEU A 109 2.84 14.83 -7.36
N PHE A 110 3.38 14.46 -6.20
CA PHE A 110 4.75 14.83 -5.79
C PHE A 110 5.56 13.60 -5.38
N ASP A 111 6.88 13.69 -5.54
CA ASP A 111 7.81 12.71 -4.95
C ASP A 111 7.86 12.91 -3.42
N PHE A 112 7.47 11.88 -2.67
CA PHE A 112 7.47 11.94 -1.22
C PHE A 112 8.89 11.94 -0.61
N ASN A 113 9.84 11.25 -1.25
CA ASN A 113 11.21 11.14 -0.80
C ASN A 113 12.01 12.39 -1.14
N HIS A 114 11.65 13.05 -2.25
CA HIS A 114 12.26 14.28 -2.73
C HIS A 114 11.20 15.38 -2.93
N PRO A 115 10.58 15.90 -1.85
CA PRO A 115 9.47 16.83 -1.95
C PRO A 115 9.94 18.19 -2.47
N GLU A 116 9.43 18.56 -3.64
CA GLU A 116 9.62 19.87 -4.25
C GLU A 116 8.32 20.67 -4.24
N LYS A 117 8.45 21.99 -4.39
CA LYS A 117 7.27 22.86 -4.47
C LYS A 117 6.52 22.61 -5.77
N ILE A 118 5.20 22.50 -5.66
CA ILE A 118 4.30 22.31 -6.79
C ILE A 118 3.55 23.59 -7.09
N ASP A 119 3.49 23.93 -8.38
CA ASP A 119 2.70 25.04 -8.89
C ASP A 119 1.19 24.73 -8.80
N LEU A 120 0.48 25.53 -8.00
CA LEU A 120 -0.97 25.42 -7.80
C LEU A 120 -1.77 26.39 -8.68
N SER A 121 -1.13 27.14 -9.59
CA SER A 121 -1.77 28.14 -10.45
C SER A 121 -2.94 27.58 -11.27
N LYS A 122 -2.85 26.30 -11.67
CA LYS A 122 -3.87 25.59 -12.46
C LYS A 122 -4.80 24.72 -11.62
N ALA A 123 -4.75 24.79 -10.30
CA ALA A 123 -5.52 23.92 -9.41
C ALA A 123 -7.03 23.92 -9.73
N VAL A 124 -7.62 25.09 -9.98
CA VAL A 124 -9.06 25.16 -10.30
C VAL A 124 -9.40 24.41 -11.60
N SER A 125 -8.62 24.61 -12.67
CA SER A 125 -8.82 23.90 -13.93
C SER A 125 -8.59 22.39 -13.80
N ILE A 126 -7.57 21.97 -13.04
CA ILE A 126 -7.28 20.57 -12.77
C ILE A 126 -8.42 19.94 -11.96
N GLY A 127 -9.00 20.66 -11.00
CA GLY A 127 -10.17 20.22 -10.24
C GLY A 127 -11.39 19.98 -11.12
N ILE A 128 -11.64 20.82 -12.13
CA ILE A 128 -12.72 20.59 -13.11
C ILE A 128 -12.50 19.27 -13.87
N GLN A 129 -11.27 19.01 -14.32
CA GLN A 129 -10.92 17.74 -14.97
C GLN A 129 -11.06 16.55 -14.01
N ALA A 130 -10.70 16.71 -12.73
CA ALA A 130 -10.91 15.71 -11.69
C ALA A 130 -12.36 15.28 -11.58
N LYS A 131 -13.28 16.24 -11.58
CA LYS A 131 -14.73 15.96 -11.57
C LYS A 131 -15.17 15.18 -12.80
N GLN A 132 -14.69 15.56 -13.98
CA GLN A 132 -14.99 14.85 -15.22
C GLN A 132 -14.46 13.41 -15.20
N THR A 133 -13.23 13.20 -14.70
CA THR A 133 -12.66 11.85 -14.53
C THR A 133 -13.55 10.98 -13.66
N ILE A 134 -13.95 11.47 -12.47
CA ILE A 134 -14.77 10.69 -11.55
C ILE A 134 -16.16 10.38 -12.15
N GLN A 135 -16.77 11.33 -12.86
CA GLN A 135 -18.03 11.10 -13.55
C GLN A 135 -17.91 10.01 -14.61
N ASN A 136 -16.83 9.99 -15.38
CA ASN A 136 -16.60 8.96 -16.39
C ASN A 136 -16.28 7.59 -15.76
N LEU A 137 -15.47 7.57 -14.70
CA LEU A 137 -15.20 6.34 -13.94
C LEU A 137 -16.48 5.74 -13.36
N ARG A 138 -17.38 6.59 -12.82
CA ARG A 138 -18.68 6.16 -12.31
C ARG A 138 -19.55 5.54 -13.40
N LYS A 139 -19.66 6.18 -14.57
CA LYS A 139 -20.40 5.62 -15.71
C LYS A 139 -19.84 4.28 -16.16
N ASN A 140 -18.51 4.17 -16.26
CA ASN A 140 -17.85 2.92 -16.64
C ASN A 140 -18.09 1.81 -15.62
N TRP A 141 -18.12 2.15 -14.32
CA TRP A 141 -18.48 1.23 -13.26
C TRP A 141 -19.92 0.74 -13.39
N GLU A 142 -20.88 1.64 -13.60
CA GLU A 142 -22.30 1.31 -13.77
C GLU A 142 -22.55 0.41 -14.99
N ILE A 143 -21.82 0.60 -16.08
CA ILE A 143 -21.90 -0.28 -17.26
C ILE A 143 -21.38 -1.69 -16.94
N LYS A 144 -20.27 -1.78 -16.20
CA LYS A 144 -19.61 -3.04 -15.86
C LYS A 144 -20.20 -3.74 -14.64
N GLU A 145 -21.17 -3.12 -13.95
CA GLU A 145 -21.75 -3.66 -12.73
C GLU A 145 -22.29 -5.07 -12.95
N ASN A 146 -23.01 -5.29 -14.05
CA ASN A 146 -23.53 -6.62 -14.40
C ASN A 146 -22.41 -7.63 -14.69
N GLU A 147 -21.34 -7.25 -15.39
CA GLU A 147 -20.19 -8.13 -15.66
C GLU A 147 -19.48 -8.53 -14.36
N ILE A 148 -19.42 -7.62 -13.38
CA ILE A 148 -18.83 -7.90 -12.06
C ILE A 148 -19.72 -8.86 -11.28
N LEU A 149 -21.04 -8.66 -11.29
CA LEU A 149 -21.99 -9.59 -10.65
C LEU A 149 -21.90 -10.98 -11.29
N GLU A 150 -21.87 -11.06 -12.61
CA GLU A 150 -21.67 -12.33 -13.33
C GLU A 150 -20.34 -13.00 -12.97
N PHE A 151 -19.26 -12.22 -12.81
CA PHE A 151 -17.96 -12.74 -12.37
C PHE A 151 -18.02 -13.30 -10.95
N ILE A 152 -18.70 -12.63 -10.03
CA ILE A 152 -18.86 -13.06 -8.63
C ILE A 152 -19.74 -14.31 -8.53
N ASP A 153 -20.83 -14.34 -9.28
CA ASP A 153 -21.82 -15.43 -9.28
C ASP A 153 -21.35 -16.66 -10.07
N LYS A 154 -20.27 -16.52 -10.85
CA LYS A 154 -19.68 -17.63 -11.57
C LYS A 154 -19.20 -18.66 -10.55
N ASP A 155 -19.90 -19.80 -10.49
CA ASP A 155 -19.48 -20.96 -9.71
C ASP A 155 -18.01 -21.23 -10.00
N ILE A 156 -17.17 -21.13 -8.96
CA ILE A 156 -15.80 -21.61 -9.01
C ILE A 156 -15.94 -23.13 -9.15
N ILE A 157 -15.96 -23.62 -10.39
CA ILE A 157 -15.87 -25.04 -10.67
C ILE A 157 -14.53 -25.47 -10.09
N LYS A 158 -14.56 -26.00 -8.86
CA LYS A 158 -13.45 -26.72 -8.24
C LYS A 158 -13.25 -27.98 -9.05
N THR A 159 -12.59 -27.85 -10.20
CA THR A 159 -11.91 -28.97 -10.81
C THR A 159 -10.80 -29.34 -9.86
N THR A 160 -11.10 -30.29 -8.97
CA THR A 160 -10.12 -31.03 -8.17
C THR A 160 -9.28 -31.87 -9.13
N SER A 161 -8.54 -31.23 -10.02
CA SER A 161 -7.41 -31.88 -10.67
C SER A 161 -6.33 -31.93 -9.61
N ASN A 162 -5.89 -33.14 -9.26
CA ASN A 162 -4.67 -33.35 -8.50
C ASN A 162 -3.52 -32.73 -9.32
N ILE A 163 -3.27 -31.44 -9.15
CA ILE A 163 -2.13 -30.76 -9.78
C ILE A 163 -0.89 -31.27 -9.07
N GLN A 164 -0.33 -32.35 -9.61
CA GLN A 164 0.89 -32.95 -9.15
C GLN A 164 2.05 -32.04 -9.58
N PHE A 165 2.30 -31.01 -8.78
CA PHE A 165 3.29 -29.93 -9.00
C PHE A 165 4.64 -30.40 -9.55
N LYS A 166 5.10 -31.60 -9.19
CA LYS A 166 6.37 -32.18 -9.63
C LYS A 166 6.44 -32.53 -11.12
N LYS A 167 5.32 -32.89 -11.76
CA LYS A 167 5.35 -33.37 -13.17
C LYS A 167 5.48 -32.22 -14.18
N ASN A 168 4.99 -31.04 -13.82
CA ASN A 168 5.02 -29.86 -14.69
C ASN A 168 6.35 -29.10 -14.61
N LEU A 169 7.10 -29.21 -13.49
CA LEU A 169 8.43 -28.60 -13.38
C LEU A 169 9.48 -29.27 -14.27
N SER A 170 9.41 -30.60 -14.45
CA SER A 170 10.31 -31.32 -15.36
C SER A 170 10.03 -31.02 -16.85
N ALA A 171 8.79 -30.62 -17.17
CA ALA A 171 8.39 -30.24 -18.53
C ALA A 171 8.81 -28.80 -18.91
N LEU A 172 9.25 -27.99 -17.94
CA LEU A 172 9.85 -26.66 -18.16
C LEU A 172 11.33 -26.72 -18.56
N SER A 173 11.87 -27.92 -18.82
CA SER A 173 13.16 -28.04 -19.50
C SER A 173 12.99 -27.52 -20.92
N VAL A 174 13.59 -26.35 -21.12
CA VAL A 174 13.62 -25.53 -22.34
C VAL A 174 13.63 -26.40 -23.59
N THR A 175 12.53 -26.39 -24.32
CA THR A 175 12.48 -26.86 -25.70
C THR A 175 12.02 -25.68 -26.56
N ASP A 176 12.97 -25.18 -27.35
CA ASP A 176 12.80 -24.15 -28.37
C ASP A 176 11.76 -24.60 -29.39
N THR A 177 10.49 -24.24 -29.20
CA THR A 177 9.49 -24.12 -30.27
C THR A 177 8.15 -23.66 -29.70
N PHE A 178 7.93 -22.34 -29.76
CA PHE A 178 6.62 -21.75 -29.57
C PHE A 178 5.69 -22.18 -30.73
N GLN A 179 4.73 -23.07 -30.47
CA GLN A 179 3.46 -23.08 -31.20
C GLN A 179 2.32 -23.77 -30.43
N LYS A 180 1.38 -22.91 -29.99
CA LYS A 180 -0.07 -23.10 -29.76
C LYS A 180 -0.55 -24.25 -28.85
N LEU A 181 -0.77 -23.91 -27.58
CA LEU A 181 -1.99 -24.31 -26.86
C LEU A 181 -2.58 -23.12 -26.06
N PRO A 182 -3.92 -23.03 -25.92
CA PRO A 182 -4.63 -21.84 -25.43
C PRO A 182 -4.80 -21.87 -23.91
N PHE A 183 -3.74 -21.49 -23.20
CA PHE A 183 -3.82 -20.79 -21.92
C PHE A 183 -2.55 -19.96 -21.85
N LEU A 184 -2.60 -18.81 -22.51
CA LEU A 184 -1.43 -17.96 -22.68
C LEU A 184 -1.17 -17.23 -21.37
N LEU A 185 0.09 -17.30 -20.92
CA LEU A 185 0.75 -16.41 -19.98
C LEU A 185 0.64 -14.90 -20.33
N THR A 186 -0.18 -14.54 -21.32
CA THR A 186 -0.44 -13.16 -21.76
C THR A 186 -1.25 -12.35 -20.76
N ASP A 187 -1.87 -12.95 -19.74
CA ASP A 187 -2.51 -12.15 -18.67
C ASP A 187 -1.49 -11.60 -17.66
N PHE A 188 -0.23 -12.05 -17.73
CA PHE A 188 0.92 -11.29 -17.26
C PHE A 188 1.56 -10.59 -18.46
N GLN A 189 0.95 -9.51 -18.94
CA GLN A 189 1.65 -8.54 -19.80
C GLN A 189 2.73 -7.82 -18.98
N LEU A 190 3.91 -8.45 -18.88
CA LEU A 190 5.15 -7.70 -18.74
C LEU A 190 5.41 -7.05 -20.10
N TYR A 191 5.06 -5.77 -20.22
CA TYR A 191 5.48 -4.95 -21.35
C TYR A 191 6.99 -4.82 -21.32
N ASP A 192 7.69 -5.65 -22.09
CA ASP A 192 9.04 -5.33 -22.57
C ASP A 192 8.91 -4.50 -23.85
N ASN A 193 8.27 -3.33 -23.72
CA ASN A 193 8.49 -2.25 -24.67
C ASN A 193 9.63 -1.44 -24.07
N SER A 194 10.77 -1.47 -24.77
CA SER A 194 11.92 -0.59 -24.52
C SER A 194 11.59 0.91 -24.52
N ASP A 195 10.35 1.27 -24.89
CA ASP A 195 9.82 2.63 -24.91
C ASP A 195 8.72 2.93 -23.85
N VAL A 196 8.41 1.99 -22.95
CA VAL A 196 7.49 2.23 -21.81
C VAL A 196 8.23 1.99 -20.50
N THR A 197 9.12 2.92 -20.18
CA THR A 197 9.72 3.02 -18.86
C THR A 197 8.64 3.41 -17.84
N ASN A 198 8.38 2.55 -16.84
CA ASN A 198 7.47 2.70 -15.70
C ASN A 198 5.98 2.38 -15.91
N SER A 199 5.64 1.10 -16.08
CA SER A 199 4.30 0.62 -15.69
C SER A 199 4.33 0.05 -14.26
N ASN A 200 3.31 0.36 -13.45
CA ASN A 200 3.19 -0.11 -12.06
C ASN A 200 3.24 -1.65 -11.95
N SER A 201 2.72 -2.36 -12.94
CA SER A 201 2.77 -3.82 -13.05
C SER A 201 4.20 -4.35 -13.21
N MET A 202 5.05 -3.64 -13.97
CA MET A 202 6.46 -3.99 -14.13
C MET A 202 7.25 -3.69 -12.86
N ASN A 203 6.92 -2.62 -12.14
CA ASN A 203 7.50 -2.33 -10.83
C ASN A 203 7.12 -3.41 -9.80
N PHE A 204 5.83 -3.77 -9.70
CA PHE A 204 5.38 -4.86 -8.83
C PHE A 204 6.11 -6.18 -9.14
N SER A 205 6.24 -6.52 -10.43
CA SER A 205 6.96 -7.73 -10.86
C SER A 205 8.45 -7.69 -10.50
N LYS A 206 9.10 -6.53 -10.64
CA LYS A 206 10.51 -6.33 -10.20
C LYS A 206 10.65 -6.52 -8.69
N TYR A 207 9.77 -5.95 -7.88
CA TYR A 207 9.78 -6.12 -6.42
C TYR A 207 9.55 -7.58 -6.03
N LEU A 208 8.59 -8.26 -6.66
CA LEU A 208 8.31 -9.66 -6.38
C LEU A 208 9.48 -10.58 -6.77
N ASN A 209 10.13 -10.30 -7.90
CA ASN A 209 11.35 -11.01 -8.31
C ASN A 209 12.51 -10.74 -7.34
N GLY A 210 12.68 -9.50 -6.89
CA GLY A 210 13.65 -9.13 -5.86
C GLY A 210 13.41 -9.90 -4.56
N LEU A 211 12.17 -9.93 -4.08
CA LEU A 211 11.75 -10.69 -2.91
C LEU A 211 12.03 -12.18 -3.08
N ASN A 212 11.64 -12.77 -4.21
CA ASN A 212 11.85 -14.19 -4.48
C ASN A 212 13.35 -14.53 -4.50
N ASN A 213 14.18 -13.72 -5.15
CA ASN A 213 15.63 -13.91 -5.17
C ASN A 213 16.24 -13.80 -3.77
N PHE A 214 15.80 -12.82 -2.99
CA PHE A 214 16.23 -12.66 -1.60
C PHE A 214 15.84 -13.87 -0.75
N LEU A 215 14.59 -14.30 -0.79
CA LEU A 215 14.12 -15.47 -0.04
C LEU A 215 14.86 -16.74 -0.46
N ASN A 216 15.09 -16.96 -1.75
CA ASN A 216 15.87 -18.10 -2.24
C ASN A 216 17.35 -18.04 -1.80
N SER A 217 17.91 -16.84 -1.61
CA SER A 217 19.25 -16.71 -1.02
C SER A 217 19.29 -17.21 0.43
N LEU A 218 18.23 -16.98 1.20
CA LEU A 218 18.10 -17.48 2.58
C LEU A 218 17.93 -18.99 2.62
N VAL A 219 17.26 -19.58 1.62
CA VAL A 219 17.11 -21.05 1.49
C VAL A 219 18.46 -21.73 1.26
N LYS A 220 19.34 -21.13 0.44
CA LYS A 220 20.67 -21.67 0.13
C LYS A 220 21.57 -21.77 1.37
N ASP A 221 21.35 -20.96 2.39
CA ASP A 221 22.06 -21.00 3.68
C ASP A 221 21.53 -22.10 4.62
N HIS A 222 20.59 -22.96 4.16
CA HIS A 222 19.91 -23.99 4.96
C HIS A 222 19.35 -23.48 6.31
N SER A 223 19.11 -22.16 6.41
CA SER A 223 18.65 -21.52 7.63
C SER A 223 17.18 -21.87 7.85
N LEU A 224 16.88 -22.44 9.03
CA LEU A 224 15.51 -22.54 9.54
C LEU A 224 15.10 -21.21 10.15
N LEU A 225 13.99 -20.66 9.66
CA LEU A 225 13.51 -19.31 9.95
C LEU A 225 12.21 -19.36 10.76
N ILE A 226 11.97 -18.30 11.53
CA ILE A 226 10.71 -18.03 12.20
C ILE A 226 10.11 -16.77 11.58
N ILE A 227 8.81 -16.79 11.25
CA ILE A 227 8.13 -15.59 10.74
C ILE A 227 7.53 -14.79 11.89
N TYR A 228 7.71 -13.47 11.88
CA TYR A 228 7.02 -12.55 12.78
C TYR A 228 5.91 -11.78 12.06
N GLY A 229 4.67 -11.92 12.55
CA GLY A 229 3.43 -11.37 12.01
C GLY A 229 2.61 -12.44 11.26
N ALA A 230 1.43 -12.82 11.77
CA ALA A 230 0.54 -13.78 11.12
C ALA A 230 -0.51 -13.05 10.26
N GLY A 231 -0.17 -12.82 8.99
CA GLY A 231 -1.05 -12.18 8.01
C GLY A 231 -0.67 -12.57 6.58
N THR A 232 -1.19 -11.83 5.59
CA THR A 232 -1.01 -12.12 4.17
C THR A 232 0.47 -12.16 3.73
N GLY A 233 1.31 -11.28 4.27
CA GLY A 233 2.74 -11.30 3.99
C GLY A 233 3.42 -12.59 4.45
N ALA A 234 2.99 -13.16 5.59
CA ALA A 234 3.49 -14.44 6.06
C ALA A 234 3.01 -15.60 5.18
N GLU A 235 1.76 -15.57 4.70
CA GLU A 235 1.26 -16.57 3.76
C GLU A 235 2.07 -16.59 2.47
N LEU A 236 2.40 -15.41 1.93
CA LEU A 236 3.25 -15.26 0.75
C LEU A 236 4.65 -15.83 0.96
N ILE A 237 5.30 -15.50 2.08
CA ILE A 237 6.64 -16.04 2.38
C ILE A 237 6.59 -17.56 2.53
N ILE A 238 5.58 -18.10 3.23
CA ILE A 238 5.43 -19.54 3.44
C ILE A 238 5.17 -20.26 2.11
N SER A 239 4.44 -19.65 1.16
CA SER A 239 4.22 -20.28 -0.14
C SER A 239 5.48 -20.35 -1.00
N ILE A 240 6.42 -19.40 -0.83
CA ILE A 240 7.69 -19.37 -1.56
C ILE A 240 8.72 -20.32 -0.93
N ILE A 241 8.87 -20.31 0.41
CA ILE A 241 9.92 -21.07 1.12
C ILE A 241 9.38 -21.97 2.27
N PRO A 242 8.39 -22.85 2.01
CA PRO A 242 7.65 -23.54 3.07
C PRO A 242 8.51 -24.42 3.98
N GLU A 243 9.52 -25.08 3.43
CA GLU A 243 10.38 -26.03 4.16
C GLU A 243 11.33 -25.33 5.15
N ASN A 244 11.69 -24.07 4.88
CA ASN A 244 12.59 -23.30 5.74
C ASN A 244 11.87 -22.61 6.90
N ILE A 245 10.53 -22.59 6.92
CA ILE A 245 9.77 -21.93 7.98
C ILE A 245 9.41 -22.92 9.10
N LEU A 246 9.88 -22.67 10.31
CA LEU A 246 9.55 -23.48 11.50
C LEU A 246 8.14 -23.20 12.00
N CYS A 247 7.85 -21.94 12.26
CA CYS A 247 6.58 -21.50 12.79
C CYS A 247 6.35 -20.00 12.56
N VAL A 248 5.14 -19.55 12.86
CA VAL A 248 4.76 -18.14 12.80
C VAL A 248 4.59 -17.62 14.23
N ILE A 249 4.92 -16.37 14.46
CA ILE A 249 4.78 -15.67 15.73
C ILE A 249 3.86 -14.49 15.54
N ASP A 250 2.87 -14.33 16.41
CA ASP A 250 2.03 -13.14 16.45
C ASP A 250 1.79 -12.72 17.92
N VAL A 251 1.77 -11.40 18.14
CA VAL A 251 1.49 -10.81 19.45
C VAL A 251 0.01 -10.90 19.80
N ASP A 252 -0.87 -11.01 18.80
CA ASP A 252 -2.32 -11.16 18.98
C ASP A 252 -2.66 -12.54 19.56
N PRO A 253 -3.17 -12.62 20.80
CA PRO A 253 -3.55 -13.89 21.44
C PRO A 253 -4.60 -14.67 20.66
N LEU A 254 -5.49 -13.99 19.92
CA LEU A 254 -6.58 -14.62 19.16
C LEU A 254 -6.10 -15.43 17.97
N LYS A 255 -4.87 -15.17 17.51
CA LYS A 255 -4.24 -15.93 16.41
C LYS A 255 -3.41 -17.11 16.91
N GLN A 256 -2.97 -17.09 18.17
CA GLN A 256 -2.11 -18.13 18.72
C GLN A 256 -2.83 -19.48 18.81
N GLY A 257 -2.12 -20.57 18.53
CA GLY A 257 -2.66 -21.93 18.47
C GLY A 257 -3.33 -22.29 17.13
N LYS A 258 -3.67 -21.31 16.29
CA LYS A 258 -4.16 -21.55 14.92
C LYS A 258 -3.00 -21.90 13.98
N LYS A 259 -3.32 -22.35 12.77
CA LYS A 259 -2.34 -22.59 11.70
C LYS A 259 -2.50 -21.55 10.59
N LEU A 260 -1.36 -21.07 10.07
CA LEU A 260 -1.27 -20.24 8.87
C LEU A 260 -0.46 -21.02 7.82
N SER A 261 -1.07 -21.34 6.69
CA SER A 261 -0.44 -22.13 5.62
C SER A 261 0.27 -23.40 6.16
N GLY A 262 -0.40 -24.11 7.07
CA GLY A 262 0.12 -25.33 7.70
C GLY A 262 1.10 -25.12 8.87
N LYS A 263 1.62 -23.90 9.09
CA LYS A 263 2.53 -23.57 10.19
C LYS A 263 1.76 -23.08 11.42
N THR A 264 2.06 -23.63 12.59
CA THR A 264 1.40 -23.20 13.84
C THR A 264 1.85 -21.80 14.25
N ILE A 265 0.89 -20.97 14.69
CA ILE A 265 1.12 -19.63 15.22
C ILE A 265 1.34 -19.74 16.72
N TYR A 266 2.46 -19.22 17.22
CA TYR A 266 2.79 -19.18 18.65
C TYR A 266 2.87 -17.74 19.16
N GLY A 267 2.78 -17.59 20.48
CA GLY A 267 3.09 -16.32 21.14
C GLY A 267 4.59 -16.00 21.12
N ILE A 268 4.89 -14.73 21.37
CA ILE A 268 6.24 -14.16 21.31
C ILE A 268 7.26 -14.82 22.25
N ASP A 269 6.82 -15.46 23.33
CA ASP A 269 7.73 -16.16 24.25
C ASP A 269 8.49 -17.31 23.59
N LYS A 270 7.99 -17.85 22.46
CA LYS A 270 8.71 -18.84 21.69
C LYS A 270 9.98 -18.29 21.03
N LEU A 271 10.03 -16.99 20.72
CA LEU A 271 11.23 -16.35 20.17
C LEU A 271 12.40 -16.32 21.17
N LYS A 272 12.09 -16.23 22.47
CA LYS A 272 13.10 -16.26 23.54
C LYS A 272 13.75 -17.64 23.70
N LYS A 273 13.06 -18.70 23.28
CA LYS A 273 13.50 -20.11 23.44
C LYS A 273 14.24 -20.66 22.21
N SER A 274 14.51 -19.83 21.22
CA SER A 274 15.14 -20.21 19.96
C SER A 274 16.21 -19.19 19.60
N ASN A 275 17.24 -19.64 18.87
CA ASN A 275 18.28 -18.79 18.27
C ASN A 275 18.09 -18.60 16.76
N ASN A 276 16.99 -19.09 16.19
CA ASN A 276 16.72 -19.00 14.75
C ASN A 276 16.57 -17.54 14.31
N LYS A 277 16.93 -17.28 13.05
CA LYS A 277 16.69 -15.98 12.39
C LYS A 277 15.18 -15.74 12.26
N ILE A 278 14.78 -14.50 12.39
CA ILE A 278 13.40 -14.02 12.46
C ILE A 278 13.15 -13.18 11.23
N LEU A 279 12.28 -13.66 10.35
CA LEU A 279 11.87 -12.96 9.15
C LEU A 279 10.60 -12.15 9.43
N PHE A 280 10.69 -10.83 9.29
CA PHE A 280 9.55 -9.93 9.49
C PHE A 280 8.64 -9.94 8.26
N SER A 281 7.38 -10.34 8.42
CA SER A 281 6.40 -10.38 7.32
C SER A 281 5.57 -9.11 7.17
N LEU A 282 5.74 -8.15 8.08
CA LEU A 282 5.00 -6.88 8.10
C LEU A 282 5.70 -5.84 7.22
N PHE A 283 5.50 -5.96 5.91
CA PHE A 283 6.07 -5.04 4.91
C PHE A 283 5.73 -3.57 5.21
N GLY A 284 6.72 -2.70 5.10
CA GLY A 284 6.65 -1.26 5.32
C GLY A 284 6.45 -0.85 6.79
N ARG A 285 6.58 -1.78 7.73
CA ARG A 285 6.36 -1.53 9.17
C ARG A 285 7.53 -1.93 10.03
N PHE A 286 8.66 -2.32 9.44
CA PHE A 286 9.82 -2.80 10.17
C PHE A 286 10.32 -1.75 11.18
N ASP A 287 10.62 -0.54 10.73
CA ASP A 287 11.22 0.52 11.55
C ASP A 287 10.34 0.95 12.72
N LYS A 288 9.02 0.81 12.60
CA LYS A 288 8.07 1.16 13.66
C LYS A 288 7.94 0.07 14.71
N ILE A 289 8.05 -1.20 14.31
CA ILE A 289 7.71 -2.34 15.16
C ILE A 289 8.96 -2.99 15.74
N ALA A 290 10.02 -3.13 14.95
CA ALA A 290 11.23 -3.82 15.37
C ALA A 290 11.89 -3.21 16.62
N PRO A 291 12.06 -1.88 16.77
CA PRO A 291 12.66 -1.30 17.98
C PRO A 291 11.88 -1.64 19.25
N PHE A 292 10.53 -1.58 19.17
CA PHE A 292 9.66 -1.95 20.29
C PHE A 292 9.83 -3.41 20.68
N LEU A 293 9.90 -4.33 19.72
CA LEU A 293 10.08 -5.75 20.03
C LEU A 293 11.46 -6.06 20.60
N ILE A 294 12.51 -5.47 20.03
CA ILE A 294 13.89 -5.62 20.50
C ILE A 294 13.99 -5.17 21.95
N GLN A 295 13.44 -3.98 22.26
CA GLN A 295 13.51 -3.42 23.61
C GLN A 295 12.64 -4.20 24.60
N LYS A 296 11.38 -4.46 24.26
CA LYS A 296 10.41 -5.09 25.17
C LYS A 296 10.71 -6.56 25.43
N TYR A 297 11.16 -7.30 24.42
CA TYR A 297 11.37 -8.74 24.50
C TYR A 297 12.84 -9.14 24.49
N GLN A 298 13.76 -8.17 24.51
CA GLN A 298 15.21 -8.38 24.55
C GLN A 298 15.71 -9.29 23.43
N LEU A 299 15.15 -9.11 22.23
CA LEU A 299 15.54 -9.89 21.05
C LEU A 299 16.88 -9.41 20.52
N ASP A 300 17.77 -10.35 20.16
CA ASP A 300 19.01 -10.02 19.48
C ASP A 300 18.71 -9.52 18.05
N SER A 301 19.06 -8.27 17.78
CA SER A 301 18.83 -7.60 16.50
C SER A 301 19.52 -8.30 15.34
N LYS A 302 20.63 -9.00 15.56
CA LYS A 302 21.36 -9.75 14.52
C LYS A 302 20.56 -10.91 13.94
N ARG A 303 19.53 -11.36 14.66
CA ARG A 303 18.64 -12.44 14.21
C ARG A 303 17.54 -11.93 13.31
N ILE A 304 17.29 -10.63 13.27
CA ILE A 304 16.12 -10.06 12.61
C ILE A 304 16.45 -9.75 11.15
N ILE A 305 15.62 -10.25 10.25
CA ILE A 305 15.70 -10.01 8.82
C ILE A 305 14.47 -9.18 8.43
N SER A 306 14.71 -7.99 7.89
CA SER A 306 13.68 -7.15 7.28
C SER A 306 13.47 -7.53 5.82
N LEU A 307 12.23 -7.40 5.36
CA LEU A 307 11.85 -7.53 3.95
C LEU A 307 11.46 -6.20 3.31
N ASP A 308 11.69 -5.10 4.02
CA ASP A 308 11.56 -3.74 3.48
C ASP A 308 12.80 -3.49 2.60
N LEU A 309 12.78 -4.06 1.39
CA LEU A 309 13.79 -3.97 0.32
C LEU A 309 13.70 -2.63 -0.41
#